data_AF-A0A975SNP5-F1
#
_entry.id   AF-A0A975SNP5-F1
#
_cell.length_a   1.000
_cell.length_b   1.000
_cell.length_c   1.000
_cell.angle_alpha   90.00
_cell.angle_beta   90.00
_cell.angle_gamma   90.00
#
_symmetry.space_group_name_H-M   'P 1'
#
loop_
_entity.id
_entity.type
_entity.pdbx_description
1 polymer ?
#
loop_
_entity_poly.entity_id
_entity_poly.type
_entity_poly.pdbx_seq_one_letter_code
_entity_poly.pdbx_strand_id
1 'polypeptide(L)'
;MSGFRIAVIGAGDTGTPLLKQLLAAPFVTVLGVADLDLSLPGIALAQEAGVPTTNNFMDLAKLGTSVDIIIDVTGAAAVKDTLRKYMVESGNDHTLIMAEQIALLLMSLSAGELVDGKHGTQHYS
;
A
#
# COMPACT_ATOMS: atom_id res chain seq x y z
N MET A 1 -20.48 -10.15 0.07
CA MET A 1 -20.30 -8.85 -0.62
C MET A 1 -18.98 -8.91 -1.37
N SER A 2 -18.95 -8.65 -2.67
CA SER A 2 -17.72 -8.58 -3.47
C SER A 2 -17.13 -7.16 -3.34
N GLY A 3 -16.17 -7.00 -2.44
CA GLY A 3 -15.35 -5.79 -2.31
C GLY A 3 -13.89 -6.07 -2.65
N PHE A 4 -13.04 -5.05 -2.57
CA PHE A 4 -11.60 -5.20 -2.79
C PHE A 4 -10.88 -5.46 -1.47
N ARG A 5 -10.05 -6.50 -1.43
CA ARG A 5 -9.19 -6.85 -0.29
C ARG A 5 -7.80 -6.30 -0.53
N ILE A 6 -7.43 -5.30 0.25
CA ILE A 6 -6.26 -4.46 0.00
C ILE A 6 -5.23 -4.66 1.10
N ALA A 7 -3.96 -4.73 0.73
CA ALA A 7 -2.85 -4.59 1.65
C ALA A 7 -2.04 -3.34 1.28
N VAL A 8 -1.54 -2.59 2.27
CA VAL A 8 -0.81 -1.33 2.05
C VAL A 8 0.62 -1.46 2.56
N ILE A 9 1.61 -1.06 1.76
CA ILE A 9 3.02 -1.02 2.13
C ILE A 9 3.51 0.42 2.02
N GLY A 10 3.97 0.98 3.14
CA GLY A 10 4.28 2.39 3.32
C GLY A 10 3.13 3.11 4.04
N ALA A 11 3.40 3.62 5.24
CA ALA A 11 2.47 4.30 6.12
C ALA A 11 2.89 5.74 6.44
N GLY A 12 3.78 6.32 5.62
CA GLY A 12 4.24 7.70 5.71
C GLY A 12 3.27 8.71 5.09
N ASP A 13 3.84 9.77 4.51
CA ASP A 13 3.08 10.94 4.01
C ASP A 13 2.15 10.61 2.83
N THR A 14 2.56 9.72 1.92
CA THR A 14 1.69 9.26 0.81
C THR A 14 0.71 8.19 1.28
N GLY A 15 1.15 7.27 2.14
CA GLY A 15 0.35 6.12 2.56
C GLY A 15 -0.76 6.46 3.55
N THR A 16 -0.55 7.42 4.44
CA THR A 16 -1.55 7.78 5.46
C THR A 16 -2.83 8.36 4.86
N PRO A 17 -2.79 9.36 3.95
CA PRO A 17 -4.00 9.89 3.32
C PRO A 17 -4.74 8.83 2.50
N LEU A 18 -4.00 8.00 1.75
CA LEU A 18 -4.59 6.89 1.00
C LEU A 18 -5.30 5.91 1.94
N LEU A 19 -4.66 5.52 3.03
CA LEU A 19 -5.23 4.61 4.02
C LEU A 19 -6.54 5.15 4.59
N LYS A 20 -6.63 6.46 4.87
CA LYS A 20 -7.90 7.10 5.32
C LYS A 20 -9.02 6.91 4.29
N GLN A 21 -8.72 7.10 3.01
CA GLN A 21 -9.70 6.90 1.94
C GLN A 21 -10.14 5.44 1.83
N LEU A 22 -9.18 4.50 1.92
CA LEU A 22 -9.45 3.07 1.87
C LEU A 22 -10.33 2.61 3.04
N LEU A 23 -10.03 3.06 4.26
CA LEU A 23 -10.81 2.72 5.46
C LEU A 23 -12.23 3.30 5.44
N ALA A 24 -12.43 4.44 4.77
CA ALA A 24 -13.74 5.05 4.63
C ALA A 24 -14.61 4.41 3.53
N ALA A 25 -14.02 3.61 2.63
CA ALA A 25 -14.72 3.05 1.49
C ALA A 25 -15.44 1.73 1.87
N PRO A 26 -16.79 1.66 1.81
CA PRO A 26 -17.56 0.50 2.27
C PRO A 26 -17.37 -0.76 1.42
N PHE A 27 -16.74 -0.64 0.25
CA PHE A 27 -16.42 -1.73 -0.66
C PHE A 27 -14.94 -2.16 -0.56
N VAL A 28 -14.19 -1.62 0.39
CA VAL A 28 -12.78 -1.97 0.63
C VAL A 28 -12.66 -2.68 1.99
N THR A 29 -11.83 -3.72 2.02
CA THR A 29 -11.35 -4.33 3.26
C THR A 29 -9.84 -4.23 3.28
N VAL A 30 -9.29 -3.47 4.22
CA VAL A 30 -7.85 -3.39 4.41
C VAL A 30 -7.41 -4.57 5.28
N LEU A 31 -6.63 -5.47 4.71
CA LEU A 31 -6.16 -6.70 5.36
C LEU A 31 -4.92 -6.49 6.23
N GLY A 32 -4.13 -5.46 5.93
CA GLY A 32 -2.98 -5.11 6.74
C GLY A 32 -2.19 -3.93 6.17
N VAL A 33 -1.40 -3.32 7.04
CA VAL A 33 -0.52 -2.20 6.72
C VAL A 33 0.91 -2.54 7.17
N ALA A 34 1.88 -2.32 6.30
CA ALA A 34 3.29 -2.56 6.60
C ALA A 34 4.11 -1.28 6.49
N ASP A 35 4.94 -1.01 7.49
CA ASP A 35 5.99 0.01 7.43
C ASP A 35 7.13 -0.39 8.37
N LEU A 36 8.37 -0.05 8.01
CA LEU A 36 9.52 -0.31 8.87
C LEU A 36 9.45 0.51 10.17
N ASP A 37 8.87 1.72 10.12
CA ASP A 37 8.65 2.58 11.27
C ASP A 37 7.21 2.47 11.77
N LEU A 38 7.03 1.70 12.85
CA LEU A 38 5.73 1.49 13.48
C LEU A 38 5.22 2.70 14.30
N SER A 39 6.00 3.79 14.38
CA SER A 39 5.57 5.03 15.02
C SER A 39 4.84 6.00 14.09
N LEU A 40 4.76 5.68 12.79
CA LEU A 40 4.18 6.57 11.80
C LEU A 40 2.65 6.74 11.97
N PRO A 41 2.10 7.92 11.57
CA PRO A 41 0.67 8.20 11.69
C PRO A 41 -0.23 7.17 10.99
N GLY A 42 0.19 6.63 9.85
CA GLY A 42 -0.57 5.61 9.13
C GLY A 42 -0.64 4.27 9.88
N ILE A 43 0.38 3.93 10.68
CA ILE A 43 0.38 2.73 11.51
C ILE A 43 -0.60 2.89 12.68
N ALA A 44 -0.55 4.03 13.38
CA ALA A 44 -1.51 4.35 14.43
C ALA A 44 -2.95 4.32 13.90
N LEU A 45 -3.20 4.95 12.74
CA LEU A 45 -4.51 4.94 12.08
C LEU A 45 -5.01 3.52 11.77
N ALA A 46 -4.14 2.65 11.26
CA ALA A 46 -4.50 1.26 10.97
C ALA A 46 -4.89 0.51 12.25
N GLN A 47 -4.11 0.66 13.31
CA GLN A 47 -4.36 0.02 14.60
C GLN A 47 -5.68 0.49 15.24
N GLU A 48 -5.95 1.80 15.20
CA GLU A 48 -7.22 2.38 15.67
C GLU A 48 -8.43 1.82 14.91
N ALA A 49 -8.26 1.52 13.62
CA ALA A 49 -9.27 0.88 12.78
C ALA A 49 -9.34 -0.65 12.94
N GLY A 50 -8.53 -1.25 13.82
CA GLY A 50 -8.47 -2.70 14.03
C GLY A 50 -7.79 -3.47 12.90
N VAL A 51 -7.04 -2.79 12.03
CA VAL A 51 -6.29 -3.39 10.93
C VAL A 51 -4.92 -3.87 11.42
N PRO A 52 -4.51 -5.12 11.11
CA PRO A 52 -3.20 -5.62 11.48
C PRO A 52 -2.05 -4.78 10.90
N THR A 53 -1.02 -4.55 11.71
CA THR A 53 0.19 -3.83 11.28
C THR A 53 1.43 -4.70 11.44
N THR A 54 2.38 -4.60 10.52
CA THR A 54 3.65 -5.34 10.56
C THR A 54 4.82 -4.45 10.15
N ASN A 55 6.03 -4.76 10.62
CA ASN A 55 7.26 -4.16 10.12
C ASN A 55 7.90 -4.96 8.97
N ASN A 56 7.24 -6.02 8.52
CA ASN A 56 7.69 -6.87 7.43
C ASN A 56 6.60 -7.00 6.38
N PHE A 57 6.76 -6.27 5.27
CA PHE A 57 5.77 -6.27 4.19
C PHE A 57 5.56 -7.64 3.54
N MET A 58 6.52 -8.57 3.65
CA MET A 58 6.35 -9.93 3.15
C MET A 58 5.27 -10.70 3.88
N ASP A 59 4.91 -10.32 5.12
CA ASP A 59 3.79 -10.95 5.82
C ASP A 59 2.48 -10.67 5.10
N LEU A 60 2.34 -9.49 4.47
CA LEU A 60 1.18 -9.14 3.66
C LEU A 60 1.19 -9.89 2.31
N ALA A 61 2.35 -10.01 1.67
CA ALA A 61 2.47 -10.77 0.42
C ALA A 61 2.15 -12.27 0.61
N LYS A 62 2.50 -12.83 1.77
CA LYS A 62 2.23 -14.23 2.13
C LYS A 62 0.76 -14.56 2.36
N LEU A 63 -0.12 -13.55 2.48
CA LEU A 63 -1.57 -13.76 2.49
C LEU A 63 -2.09 -14.34 1.15
N GLY A 64 -1.29 -14.24 0.09
CA GLY A 64 -1.56 -14.88 -1.21
C GLY A 64 -2.86 -14.40 -1.83
N THR A 65 -3.66 -15.35 -2.33
CA THR A 65 -4.96 -15.08 -2.99
C THR A 65 -6.03 -14.51 -2.05
N SER A 66 -5.72 -14.34 -0.75
CA SER A 66 -6.55 -13.56 0.16
C SER A 66 -6.50 -12.05 -0.14
N VAL A 67 -5.45 -11.56 -0.79
CA VAL A 67 -5.26 -10.16 -1.14
C VAL A 67 -5.49 -9.96 -2.63
N ASP A 68 -6.35 -9.01 -2.99
CA ASP A 68 -6.61 -8.66 -4.39
C ASP A 68 -5.56 -7.67 -4.92
N ILE A 69 -5.22 -6.67 -4.10
CA ILE A 69 -4.26 -5.62 -4.48
C ILE A 69 -3.32 -5.33 -3.32
N ILE A 70 -2.01 -5.39 -3.58
CA ILE A 70 -0.98 -4.81 -2.72
C ILE A 70 -0.64 -3.43 -3.26
N ILE A 71 -0.83 -2.40 -2.45
CA ILE A 71 -0.48 -1.03 -2.81
C ILE A 71 0.86 -0.69 -2.18
N ASP A 72 1.89 -0.52 -3.02
CA ASP A 72 3.23 -0.12 -2.62
C ASP A 72 3.42 1.39 -2.85
N VAL A 73 3.39 2.14 -1.75
CA VAL A 73 3.64 3.59 -1.70
C VAL A 73 4.98 3.93 -1.03
N THR A 74 5.92 2.99 -0.99
CA THR A 74 7.24 3.23 -0.39
C THR A 74 8.17 4.04 -1.29
N GLY A 75 7.95 3.98 -2.61
CA GLY A 75 8.89 4.49 -3.62
C GLY A 75 10.18 3.66 -3.75
N ALA A 76 10.35 2.61 -2.95
CA ALA A 76 11.59 1.83 -2.89
C ALA A 76 11.60 0.73 -3.97
N ALA A 77 12.54 0.83 -4.92
CA ALA A 77 12.72 -0.18 -5.96
C ALA A 77 12.89 -1.61 -5.40
N ALA A 78 13.59 -1.74 -4.27
CA ALA A 78 13.82 -3.02 -3.60
C ALA A 78 12.51 -3.71 -3.15
N VAL A 79 11.51 -2.95 -2.69
CA VAL A 79 10.21 -3.49 -2.26
C VAL A 79 9.48 -4.06 -3.47
N LYS A 80 9.35 -3.25 -4.53
CA LYS A 80 8.75 -3.65 -5.80
C LYS A 80 9.41 -4.88 -6.42
N ASP A 81 10.73 -4.93 -6.46
CA ASP A 81 11.48 -6.07 -7.03
C ASP A 81 11.28 -7.34 -6.20
N THR A 82 11.29 -7.22 -4.87
CA THR A 82 11.04 -8.33 -3.95
C THR A 82 9.63 -8.89 -4.13
N LEU A 83 8.61 -8.01 -4.17
CA LEU A 83 7.22 -8.41 -4.39
C LEU A 83 7.05 -9.12 -5.73
N ARG A 84 7.58 -8.55 -6.82
CA ARG A 84 7.50 -9.15 -8.16
C ARG A 84 8.13 -10.54 -8.21
N LYS A 85 9.34 -10.67 -7.67
CA LYS A 85 10.03 -11.96 -7.59
C LYS A 85 9.20 -12.98 -6.83
N TYR A 86 8.66 -12.59 -5.68
CA TYR A 86 7.81 -13.46 -4.86
C TYR A 86 6.53 -13.88 -5.58
N MET A 87 5.85 -12.98 -6.31
CA MET A 87 4.63 -13.36 -7.05
C MET A 87 4.91 -14.41 -8.12
N VAL A 88 6.05 -14.30 -8.82
CA VAL A 88 6.49 -15.31 -9.80
C VAL A 88 6.83 -16.63 -9.11
N GLU A 89 7.63 -16.60 -8.04
CA GLU A 89 8.06 -17.81 -7.32
C GLU A 89 6.90 -18.56 -6.66
N SER A 90 5.91 -17.83 -6.15
CA SER A 90 4.71 -18.40 -5.52
C SER A 90 3.64 -18.81 -6.53
N GLY A 91 3.77 -18.44 -7.81
CA GLY A 91 2.75 -18.64 -8.82
C GLY A 91 1.45 -17.85 -8.57
N ASN A 92 1.53 -16.74 -7.84
CA ASN A 92 0.37 -15.90 -7.54
C ASN A 92 0.06 -14.96 -8.71
N ASP A 93 -0.91 -15.35 -9.53
CA ASP A 93 -1.46 -14.56 -10.64
C ASP A 93 -2.74 -13.78 -10.27
N HIS A 94 -3.24 -13.97 -9.05
CA HIS A 94 -4.44 -13.32 -8.53
C HIS A 94 -4.15 -11.90 -8.03
N THR A 95 -3.10 -11.72 -7.23
CA THR A 95 -2.82 -10.45 -6.56
C THR A 95 -2.11 -9.46 -7.47
N LEU A 96 -2.66 -8.25 -7.59
CA LEU A 96 -2.05 -7.15 -8.34
C LEU A 96 -1.17 -6.27 -7.44
N ILE A 97 -0.05 -5.78 -7.98
CA ILE A 97 0.79 -4.79 -7.29
C ILE A 97 0.52 -3.41 -7.91
N MET A 98 -0.05 -2.50 -7.12
CA MET A 98 -0.25 -1.10 -7.49
C MET A 98 0.94 -0.27 -7.00
N ALA A 99 1.65 0.38 -7.92
CA ALA A 99 2.78 1.22 -7.60
C ALA A 99 2.37 2.64 -7.14
N GLU A 100 3.25 3.30 -6.38
CA GLU A 100 3.05 4.64 -5.81
C GLU A 100 2.52 5.67 -6.82
N GLN A 101 3.08 5.72 -8.03
CA GLN A 101 2.68 6.70 -9.05
C GLN A 101 1.20 6.56 -9.46
N ILE A 102 0.66 5.34 -9.44
CA ILE A 102 -0.76 5.10 -9.71
C ILE A 102 -1.59 5.59 -8.52
N ALA A 103 -1.14 5.32 -7.29
CA ALA A 103 -1.80 5.82 -6.08
C ALA A 103 -1.87 7.36 -6.08
N LEU A 104 -0.75 8.03 -6.35
CA LEU A 104 -0.65 9.48 -6.43
C LEU A 104 -1.55 10.06 -7.53
N LEU A 105 -1.58 9.43 -8.71
CA LEU A 105 -2.49 9.84 -9.78
C LEU A 105 -3.96 9.75 -9.34
N LEU A 106 -4.37 8.62 -8.76
CA LEU A 106 -5.76 8.42 -8.33
C LEU A 106 -6.15 9.38 -7.20
N MET A 107 -5.25 9.62 -6.24
CA MET A 107 -5.48 10.60 -5.19
C MET A 107 -5.59 12.02 -5.76
N SER A 108 -4.73 12.38 -6.71
CA SER A 108 -4.77 13.70 -7.36
C SER A 108 -6.08 13.90 -8.11
N LEU A 109 -6.52 12.89 -8.87
CA LEU A 109 -7.81 12.91 -9.57
C LEU A 109 -8.99 13.01 -8.59
N SER A 110 -8.92 12.32 -7.44
CA SER A 110 -9.96 12.38 -6.41
C SER A 110 -9.98 13.72 -5.67
N ALA A 111 -8.83 14.37 -5.49
CA ALA A 111 -8.73 15.66 -4.81
C ALA A 111 -9.06 16.84 -5.75
N GLY A 112 -8.93 16.66 -7.06
CA GLY A 112 -9.07 17.73 -8.04
C GLY A 112 -7.82 18.61 -8.16
N GLU A 113 -6.71 18.23 -7.52
CA GLU A 113 -5.44 18.94 -7.53
C GLU A 113 -4.27 17.93 -7.46
N LEU A 114 -3.06 18.36 -7.85
CA LEU A 114 -1.89 17.50 -7.81
C LEU A 114 -1.49 17.23 -6.35
N VAL A 115 -1.46 15.96 -5.96
CA VAL A 115 -0.92 15.51 -4.68
C VAL A 115 0.56 15.18 -4.86
N ASP A 116 1.44 15.96 -4.24
CA ASP A 116 2.88 15.70 -4.30
C ASP A 116 3.28 14.51 -3.42
N GLY A 117 3.91 13.51 -4.03
CA GLY A 117 4.69 12.51 -3.31
C GLY A 117 6.06 13.09 -2.95
N LYS A 118 6.50 12.99 -1.68
CA LYS A 118 7.79 13.55 -1.25
C LYS A 118 9.03 12.88 -1.87
N HIS A 119 8.89 11.83 -2.69
CA HIS A 119 9.99 11.18 -3.40
C HIS A 119 10.21 11.69 -4.85
N GLY A 120 9.53 12.76 -5.27
CA GLY A 120 9.64 13.33 -6.63
C GLY A 120 10.95 14.01 -7.00
N THR A 121 11.96 14.07 -6.12
CA THR A 121 13.25 14.75 -6.39
C THR A 121 14.47 13.95 -5.92
N GLN A 122 14.62 12.72 -6.40
CA GLN A 122 15.97 12.16 -6.59
C GLN A 122 16.36 12.41 -8.05
N HIS A 123 16.98 13.57 -8.29
CA HIS A 123 17.78 13.78 -9.49
C HIS A 123 18.87 12.71 -9.51
N TYR A 124 18.72 11.71 -10.36
CA TYR A 124 19.85 10.90 -10.80
C TYR A 124 20.77 11.85 -11.56
N SER A 125 21.83 12.29 -10.89
CA SER A 125 23.01 12.89 -11.53
C SER A 125 23.90 11.79 -12.07
#